data_AF-A0A9R1J150-F1
#
_entry.id   AF-A0A9R1J150-F1
#
_cell.length_a   1.000
_cell.length_b   1.000
_cell.length_c   1.000
_cell.angle_alpha   90.00
_cell.angle_beta   90.00
_cell.angle_gamma   90.00
#
_symmetry.space_group_name_H-M   'P 1'
#
loop_
_entity.id
_entity.type
_entity.pdbx_description
1 polymer ?
#
loop_
_entity_poly.entity_id
_entity_poly.type
_entity_poly.pdbx_seq_one_letter_code
_entity_poly.pdbx_strand_id
1 'polypeptide(L)'
;MELGSGTGAAGLALAAALPAHTVLSDLPAALPNLRHNASLNAPLLDSRGGSVSVVPLPWGDAAAMGAVVAPAPASRFDLVVASDVVYYEELVDPLIETLRFFVKGDVVFLMAHMRRWKRTDKKFFGKARKVFDIEVLHKDPPPEGWRHGPVVYRFTAKKQRDKK
;
A
#
# COMPACT_ATOMS: atom_id res chain seq x y z
N MET A 1 5.20 -0.57 -4.94
CA MET A 1 3.77 -0.57 -5.34
C MET A 1 2.96 0.19 -4.33
N GLU A 2 2.00 0.99 -4.75
CA GLU A 2 1.00 1.63 -3.88
C GLU A 2 -0.37 0.94 -4.02
N LEU A 3 -0.98 0.56 -2.90
CA LEU A 3 -2.34 0.01 -2.82
C LEU A 3 -3.35 1.12 -2.48
N GLY A 4 -4.44 1.20 -3.25
CA GLY A 4 -5.46 2.22 -3.03
C GLY A 4 -4.91 3.63 -3.22
N SER A 5 -4.32 3.87 -4.39
CA SER A 5 -3.54 5.08 -4.67
C SER A 5 -4.41 6.35 -4.67
N GLY A 6 -5.71 6.25 -4.96
CA GLY A 6 -6.64 7.36 -5.10
C GLY A 6 -6.15 8.36 -6.16
N THR A 7 -5.60 9.48 -5.71
CA THR A 7 -4.96 10.48 -6.57
C THR A 7 -3.55 10.11 -7.02
N GLY A 8 -2.89 9.17 -6.32
CA GLY A 8 -1.50 8.77 -6.54
C GLY A 8 -0.49 9.60 -5.77
N ALA A 9 -0.91 10.46 -4.85
CA ALA A 9 -0.02 11.42 -4.19
C ALA A 9 1.20 10.76 -3.52
N ALA A 10 1.00 9.68 -2.75
CA ALA A 10 2.10 9.03 -2.04
C ALA A 10 3.02 8.26 -2.99
N GLY A 11 2.48 7.49 -3.92
CA GLY A 11 3.26 6.74 -4.91
C GLY A 11 4.01 7.62 -5.91
N LEU A 12 3.39 8.73 -6.36
CA LEU A 12 4.07 9.72 -7.21
C LEU A 12 5.19 10.44 -6.45
N ALA A 13 4.98 10.81 -5.19
CA ALA A 13 6.03 11.39 -4.36
C ALA A 13 7.19 10.41 -4.15
N LEU A 14 6.90 9.12 -3.93
CA LEU A 14 7.92 8.07 -3.84
C LEU A 14 8.70 7.91 -5.16
N ALA A 15 8.01 7.88 -6.29
CA ALA A 15 8.65 7.80 -7.61
C ALA A 15 9.50 9.04 -7.92
N ALA A 16 9.17 10.21 -7.39
CA ALA A 16 9.98 11.41 -7.54
C ALA A 16 11.18 11.45 -6.57
N ALA A 17 11.04 10.84 -5.38
CA ALA A 17 12.06 10.84 -4.34
C ALA A 17 13.12 9.74 -4.54
N LEU A 18 12.74 8.63 -5.19
CA LEU A 18 13.59 7.46 -5.40
C LEU A 18 13.62 7.12 -6.90
N PRO A 19 14.79 6.80 -7.49
CA PRO A 19 14.91 6.38 -8.89
C PRO A 19 14.39 4.94 -9.05
N ALA A 20 13.08 4.76 -8.88
CA ALA A 20 12.41 3.47 -8.84
C ALA A 20 11.17 3.44 -9.74
N HIS A 21 10.78 2.23 -10.14
CA HIS A 21 9.50 2.01 -10.82
C HIS A 21 8.39 1.80 -9.80
N THR A 22 7.41 2.69 -9.79
CA THR A 22 6.26 2.62 -8.87
C THR A 22 5.00 2.17 -9.62
N VAL A 23 4.48 1.01 -9.26
CA VAL A 23 3.14 0.57 -9.68
C VAL A 23 2.10 1.25 -8.78
N LEU A 24 1.26 2.09 -9.36
CA LEU A 24 0.11 2.72 -8.72
C LEU A 24 -1.13 1.87 -8.99
N SER A 25 -1.85 1.47 -7.95
CA SER A 25 -3.00 0.57 -8.08
C SER A 25 -4.24 1.08 -7.34
N ASP A 26 -5.39 0.91 -7.98
CA ASP A 26 -6.70 1.26 -7.43
C ASP A 26 -7.84 0.50 -8.14
N LEU A 27 -9.08 0.77 -7.76
CA LEU A 27 -10.27 0.31 -8.46
C LEU A 27 -10.33 0.88 -9.88
N PRO A 28 -10.91 0.15 -10.86
CA PRO A 28 -11.04 0.60 -12.25
C PRO A 28 -11.59 2.03 -12.40
N ALA A 29 -12.55 2.42 -11.54
CA ALA A 29 -13.17 3.73 -11.56
C ALA A 29 -12.22 4.89 -11.21
N ALA A 30 -11.16 4.65 -10.42
CA ALA A 30 -10.19 5.68 -10.03
C ALA A 30 -9.07 5.86 -11.07
N LEU A 31 -8.84 4.86 -11.94
CA LEU A 31 -7.71 4.85 -12.86
C LEU A 31 -7.66 6.03 -13.85
N PRO A 32 -8.78 6.56 -14.39
CA PRO A 32 -8.71 7.73 -15.27
C PRO A 32 -8.05 8.94 -14.59
N ASN A 33 -8.45 9.24 -13.35
CA ASN A 33 -7.87 10.32 -12.56
C ASN A 33 -6.42 10.03 -12.17
N LEU A 34 -6.12 8.79 -11.77
CA LEU A 34 -4.78 8.36 -11.40
C LEU A 34 -3.79 8.47 -12.59
N ARG A 35 -4.21 8.07 -13.79
CA ARG A 35 -3.42 8.23 -15.03
C ARG A 35 -3.23 9.70 -15.40
N HIS A 36 -4.25 10.52 -15.22
CA HIS A 36 -4.14 11.97 -15.44
C HIS A 36 -3.07 12.58 -14.53
N ASN A 37 -3.10 12.28 -13.22
CA ASN A 37 -2.10 12.77 -12.27
C ASN A 37 -0.70 12.23 -12.56
N ALA A 38 -0.57 10.96 -12.95
CA ALA A 38 0.71 10.40 -13.37
C ALA A 38 1.30 11.14 -14.59
N SER A 39 0.47 11.45 -15.59
CA SER A 39 0.88 12.20 -16.78
C SER A 39 1.34 13.62 -16.42
N LEU A 40 0.61 14.33 -15.55
CA LEU A 40 1.00 15.67 -15.10
C LEU A 40 2.35 15.70 -14.38
N ASN A 41 2.74 14.61 -13.73
CA ASN A 41 4.00 14.52 -12.99
C ASN A 41 5.13 13.86 -13.78
N ALA A 42 4.87 13.30 -14.97
CA ALA A 42 5.86 12.57 -15.76
C ALA A 42 7.18 13.34 -15.99
N PRO A 43 7.19 14.64 -16.33
CA PRO A 43 8.44 15.39 -16.49
C PRO A 43 9.31 15.42 -15.23
N LEU A 44 8.68 15.53 -14.05
CA LEU A 44 9.40 15.49 -12.77
C LEU A 44 9.97 14.10 -12.51
N LEU A 45 9.17 13.05 -12.75
CA LEU A 45 9.61 11.67 -12.55
C LEU A 45 10.81 11.34 -13.44
N ASP A 46 10.73 11.68 -14.72
CA ASP A 46 11.80 11.46 -15.69
C ASP A 46 13.09 12.17 -15.26
N SER A 47 13.00 13.43 -14.79
CA SER A 47 14.16 14.20 -14.30
C SER A 47 14.82 13.59 -13.05
N ARG A 48 14.11 12.72 -12.32
CA ARG A 48 14.57 12.05 -11.09
C ARG A 48 14.92 10.58 -11.32
N GLY A 49 14.80 10.08 -12.55
CA GLY A 49 15.01 8.66 -12.87
C GLY A 49 13.90 7.74 -12.32
N GLY A 50 12.75 8.29 -11.96
CA GLY A 50 11.57 7.55 -11.52
C GLY A 50 10.65 7.23 -12.68
N SER A 51 9.80 6.22 -12.50
CA SER A 51 8.74 5.92 -13.48
C SER A 51 7.52 5.33 -12.78
N VAL A 52 6.37 5.41 -13.44
CA VAL A 52 5.11 4.87 -12.91
C VAL A 52 4.34 4.05 -13.93
N SER A 53 3.62 3.06 -13.43
CA SER A 53 2.57 2.36 -14.18
C SER A 53 1.27 2.38 -13.37
N VAL A 54 0.13 2.36 -14.06
CA VAL A 54 -1.19 2.44 -13.42
C VAL A 54 -2.00 1.19 -13.75
N VAL A 55 -2.38 0.42 -12.73
CA VAL A 55 -3.03 -0.88 -12.88
C VAL A 55 -4.33 -0.99 -12.06
N PRO A 56 -5.36 -1.69 -12.56
CA PRO A 56 -6.52 -2.04 -11.75
C PRO A 56 -6.13 -3.10 -10.71
N LEU A 57 -6.51 -2.89 -9.45
CA LEU A 57 -6.36 -3.87 -8.39
C LEU A 57 -7.51 -3.77 -7.36
N PRO A 58 -8.67 -4.37 -7.64
CA PRO A 58 -9.63 -4.68 -6.60
C PRO A 58 -8.96 -5.60 -5.57
N TRP A 59 -8.98 -5.22 -4.30
CA TRP A 59 -8.38 -6.04 -3.24
C TRP A 59 -9.07 -7.40 -3.14
N GLY A 60 -8.29 -8.44 -2.85
CA GLY A 60 -8.77 -9.83 -2.75
C GLY A 60 -9.01 -10.53 -4.09
N ASP A 61 -8.97 -9.81 -5.22
CA ASP A 61 -9.12 -10.43 -6.54
C ASP A 61 -7.83 -11.15 -6.95
N ALA A 62 -7.87 -12.48 -6.92
CA ALA A 62 -6.71 -13.32 -7.24
C ALA A 62 -6.23 -13.16 -8.70
N ALA A 63 -7.13 -12.92 -9.65
CA ALA A 63 -6.77 -12.73 -11.05
C ALA A 63 -6.09 -11.37 -11.25
N ALA A 64 -6.61 -10.31 -10.63
CA ALA A 64 -5.99 -8.99 -10.66
C ALA A 64 -4.61 -9.00 -9.99
N MET A 65 -4.48 -9.62 -8.81
CA MET A 65 -3.19 -9.79 -8.14
C MET A 65 -2.18 -10.57 -8.98
N GLY A 66 -2.62 -11.65 -9.64
CA GLY A 66 -1.80 -12.43 -10.56
C GLY A 66 -1.34 -11.60 -11.77
N ALA A 67 -2.23 -10.81 -12.36
CA ALA A 67 -1.92 -9.95 -13.49
C ALA A 67 -0.88 -8.87 -13.17
N VAL A 68 -0.87 -8.34 -11.94
CA VAL A 68 0.14 -7.36 -11.50
C VAL A 68 1.56 -7.95 -11.50
N VAL A 69 1.72 -9.24 -11.18
CA VAL A 69 3.04 -9.90 -11.10
C VAL A 69 3.41 -10.70 -12.35
N ALA A 70 2.46 -10.96 -13.25
CA ALA A 70 2.67 -11.75 -14.46
C ALA A 70 3.78 -11.22 -15.40
N PRO A 71 3.94 -9.90 -15.61
CA PRO A 71 4.97 -9.37 -16.51
C PRO A 71 6.41 -9.69 -16.08
N ALA A 72 6.65 -10.01 -14.81
CA ALA A 72 7.97 -10.39 -14.32
C ALA A 72 7.87 -11.22 -13.02
N PRO A 73 7.82 -12.56 -13.09
CA PRO A 73 7.74 -13.44 -11.91
C PRO A 73 8.91 -13.28 -10.93
N ALA A 74 10.06 -12.81 -11.43
CA ALA A 74 11.25 -12.51 -10.63
C ALA A 74 11.23 -11.11 -9.97
N SER A 75 10.38 -10.19 -10.46
CA SER A 75 10.25 -8.83 -9.91
C SER A 75 9.26 -8.81 -8.76
N ARG A 76 9.75 -9.18 -7.57
CA ARG A 76 9.03 -8.89 -6.33
C ARG A 76 9.12 -7.40 -6.06
N PHE A 77 8.07 -6.80 -5.51
CA PHE A 77 8.15 -5.43 -5.03
C PHE A 77 9.08 -5.37 -3.82
N ASP A 78 10.04 -4.46 -3.78
CA ASP A 78 10.83 -4.23 -2.55
C ASP A 78 9.98 -3.59 -1.45
N LEU A 79 9.05 -2.74 -1.89
CA LEU A 79 8.20 -1.92 -1.03
C LEU A 79 6.76 -1.91 -1.52
N VAL A 80 5.84 -2.20 -0.61
CA VAL A 80 4.42 -1.92 -0.73
C VAL A 80 4.08 -0.74 0.16
N VAL A 81 3.28 0.21 -0.33
CA VAL A 81 2.81 1.34 0.46
C VAL A 81 1.30 1.48 0.37
N ALA A 82 0.69 2.09 1.38
CA ALA A 82 -0.70 2.50 1.36
C ALA A 82 -0.94 3.68 2.31
N SER A 83 -1.86 4.56 1.95
CA SER A 83 -2.26 5.70 2.77
C SER A 83 -3.76 5.67 3.04
N ASP A 84 -4.14 5.56 4.31
CA ASP A 84 -5.53 5.63 4.82
C ASP A 84 -6.52 4.63 4.19
N VAL A 85 -6.03 3.40 3.94
CA VAL A 85 -6.79 2.32 3.29
C VAL A 85 -7.70 1.50 4.21
N VAL A 86 -7.73 1.80 5.52
CA VAL A 86 -8.51 1.05 6.52
C VAL A 86 -9.70 1.89 7.00
N TYR A 87 -10.81 1.84 6.26
CA TYR A 87 -11.98 2.68 6.55
C TYR A 87 -13.31 1.90 6.51
N TYR A 88 -13.50 0.97 5.57
CA TYR A 88 -14.66 0.08 5.51
C TYR A 88 -14.36 -1.32 6.07
N GLU A 89 -15.25 -1.86 6.90
CA GLU A 89 -15.02 -3.12 7.63
C GLU A 89 -15.05 -4.35 6.72
N GLU A 90 -15.85 -4.30 5.65
CA GLU A 90 -15.98 -5.29 4.59
C GLU A 90 -14.71 -5.40 3.74
N LEU A 91 -13.93 -4.32 3.62
CA LEU A 91 -12.67 -4.30 2.86
C LEU A 91 -11.48 -4.83 3.66
N VAL A 92 -11.63 -5.03 4.98
CA VAL A 92 -10.54 -5.53 5.83
C VAL A 92 -10.05 -6.90 5.36
N ASP A 93 -10.95 -7.81 5.04
CA ASP A 93 -10.58 -9.18 4.65
C ASP A 93 -9.89 -9.22 3.28
N PRO A 94 -10.47 -8.61 2.22
CA PRO A 94 -9.79 -8.45 0.93
C PRO A 94 -8.42 -7.76 1.01
N LEU A 95 -8.29 -6.71 1.85
CA LEU A 95 -7.01 -6.02 2.03
C LEU A 95 -5.96 -6.93 2.69
N ILE A 96 -6.33 -7.71 3.71
CA ILE A 96 -5.42 -8.66 4.35
C ILE A 96 -4.96 -9.75 3.36
N GLU A 97 -5.86 -10.25 2.51
CA GLU A 97 -5.52 -11.22 1.45
C GLU A 97 -4.54 -10.62 0.45
N THR A 98 -4.79 -9.39 0.02
CA THR A 98 -3.91 -8.64 -0.89
C THR A 98 -2.51 -8.45 -0.29
N LEU A 99 -2.44 -8.00 0.97
CA LEU A 99 -1.16 -7.85 1.67
C LEU A 99 -0.43 -9.20 1.81
N ARG A 100 -1.14 -10.30 2.11
CA ARG A 100 -0.52 -11.63 2.19
C ARG A 100 0.03 -12.09 0.85
N PHE A 101 -0.55 -11.64 -0.26
CA PHE A 101 -0.07 -11.97 -1.60
C PHE A 101 1.23 -11.25 -1.93
N PHE A 102 1.30 -9.93 -1.69
CA PHE A 102 2.44 -9.09 -2.08
C PHE A 102 3.55 -8.99 -1.02
N VAL A 103 3.22 -9.07 0.26
CA VAL A 103 4.18 -8.88 1.37
C VAL A 103 4.69 -10.25 1.83
N LYS A 104 5.73 -10.76 1.16
CA LYS A 104 6.35 -12.08 1.40
C LYS A 104 7.88 -11.97 1.35
N GLY A 105 8.59 -12.81 2.11
CA GLY A 105 10.06 -12.73 2.16
C GLY A 105 10.51 -11.39 2.71
N ASP A 106 11.39 -10.70 1.99
CA ASP A 106 11.99 -9.43 2.43
C ASP A 106 11.16 -8.18 2.09
N VAL A 107 10.00 -8.36 1.45
CA VAL A 107 9.11 -7.23 1.08
C VAL A 107 8.58 -6.55 2.33
N VAL A 108 8.72 -5.22 2.36
CA VAL A 108 8.20 -4.37 3.44
C VAL A 108 6.89 -3.73 3.00
N PHE A 109 5.91 -3.68 3.91
CA PHE A 109 4.72 -2.85 3.74
C PHE A 109 4.74 -1.65 4.70
N LEU A 110 4.62 -0.44 4.15
CA LEU A 110 4.46 0.80 4.91
C LEU A 110 3.04 1.33 4.79
N MET A 111 2.41 1.58 5.93
CA MET A 111 1.05 2.12 5.98
C MET A 111 1.02 3.41 6.78
N ALA A 112 0.66 4.51 6.14
CA ALA A 112 0.21 5.70 6.85
C ALA A 112 -1.29 5.54 7.15
N HIS A 113 -1.68 5.70 8.42
CA HIS A 113 -3.07 5.47 8.82
C HIS A 113 -3.54 6.44 9.89
N MET A 114 -4.73 7.00 9.69
CA MET A 114 -5.42 7.80 10.69
C MET A 114 -6.49 6.96 11.37
N ARG A 115 -6.35 6.76 12.68
CA ARG A 115 -7.33 5.97 13.46
C ARG A 115 -8.63 6.74 13.60
N ARG A 116 -9.68 6.26 12.91
CA ARG A 116 -11.02 6.88 12.92
C ARG A 116 -12.07 5.96 13.55
N TRP A 117 -12.06 4.68 13.20
CA TRP A 117 -13.13 3.75 13.55
C TRP A 117 -12.61 2.57 14.38
N LYS A 118 -12.81 2.64 15.71
CA LYS A 118 -12.29 1.67 16.67
C LYS A 118 -12.59 0.20 16.31
N ARG A 119 -13.78 -0.08 15.75
CA ARG A 119 -14.18 -1.43 15.35
C ARG A 119 -13.39 -1.92 14.12
N THR A 120 -13.37 -1.14 13.04
CA THR A 120 -12.61 -1.44 11.82
C THR A 120 -11.11 -1.56 12.10
N ASP A 121 -10.55 -0.62 12.84
CA ASP A 121 -9.15 -0.63 13.27
C ASP A 121 -8.81 -1.92 14.03
N LYS A 122 -9.64 -2.28 15.03
CA LYS A 122 -9.44 -3.49 15.83
C LYS A 122 -9.51 -4.74 14.97
N LYS A 123 -10.44 -4.82 14.01
CA LYS A 123 -10.57 -5.94 13.08
C LYS A 123 -9.31 -6.07 12.21
N PHE A 124 -8.88 -4.98 11.57
CA PHE A 124 -7.71 -4.96 10.70
C PHE A 124 -6.44 -5.33 11.45
N PHE A 125 -6.06 -4.60 12.50
CA PHE A 125 -4.84 -4.89 13.25
C PHE A 125 -4.89 -6.26 13.93
N GLY A 126 -6.06 -6.70 14.40
CA GLY A 126 -6.23 -8.03 14.96
C GLY A 126 -5.95 -9.17 13.96
N LYS A 127 -6.32 -8.98 12.69
CA LYS A 127 -6.01 -9.93 11.61
C LYS A 127 -4.57 -9.80 11.13
N ALA A 128 -4.11 -8.57 10.88
CA ALA A 128 -2.75 -8.30 10.40
C ALA A 128 -1.68 -8.86 11.34
N ARG A 129 -1.84 -8.72 12.67
CA ARG A 129 -0.89 -9.25 13.67
C ARG A 129 -0.78 -10.78 13.67
N LYS A 130 -1.74 -11.51 13.10
CA LYS A 130 -1.64 -12.97 12.97
C LYS A 130 -0.63 -13.39 11.90
N VAL A 131 -0.39 -12.52 10.92
CA VAL A 131 0.35 -12.86 9.69
C VAL A 131 1.57 -11.98 9.44
N PHE A 132 1.62 -10.78 10.03
CA PHE A 132 2.72 -9.82 9.93
C PHE A 132 3.25 -9.46 11.32
N ASP A 133 4.56 -9.20 11.38
CA ASP A 133 5.14 -8.39 12.46
C ASP A 133 4.87 -6.92 12.13
N ILE A 134 4.44 -6.14 13.13
CA ILE A 134 3.99 -4.76 12.94
C ILE A 134 4.65 -3.85 13.96
N GLU A 135 5.41 -2.88 13.46
CA GLU A 135 6.04 -1.82 14.25
C GLU A 135 5.50 -0.44 13.88
N VAL A 136 5.60 0.51 14.80
CA VAL A 136 5.33 1.92 14.55
C VAL A 136 6.65 2.58 14.20
N LEU A 137 6.76 3.15 13.01
CA LEU A 137 7.95 3.89 12.58
C LEU A 137 7.86 5.37 12.93
N HIS A 138 6.69 5.97 12.79
CA HIS A 138 6.50 7.40 12.99
C HIS A 138 5.10 7.73 13.48
N LYS A 139 4.98 8.83 14.22
CA LYS A 139 3.70 9.40 14.65
C LYS A 139 3.75 10.90 14.41
N ASP A 140 2.85 11.39 13.59
CA ASP A 140 2.66 12.83 13.47
C ASP A 140 1.81 13.36 14.63
N PRO A 141 2.02 14.62 15.02
CA PRO A 141 1.13 15.27 15.99
C PRO A 141 -0.30 15.31 15.45
N PRO A 142 -1.31 15.28 16.34
CA PRO A 142 -2.69 15.48 15.92
C PRO A 142 -2.86 16.88 15.30
N PRO A 143 -3.58 16.99 14.17
CA PRO A 143 -4.05 18.29 13.71
C PRO A 143 -4.93 18.97 14.76
N GLU A 144 -5.09 20.29 14.65
CA GLU A 144 -5.93 21.07 15.57
C GLU A 144 -7.36 20.50 15.61
N GLY A 145 -7.86 20.24 16.82
CA GLY A 145 -9.18 19.65 17.04
C GLY A 145 -9.25 18.13 16.96
N TRP A 146 -8.16 17.43 16.63
CA TRP A 146 -8.12 15.96 16.56
C TRP A 146 -7.46 15.34 17.78
N ARG A 147 -7.93 14.14 18.17
CA ARG A 147 -7.35 13.39 19.30
C ARG A 147 -6.07 12.64 18.95
N HIS A 148 -5.89 12.27 17.68
CA HIS A 148 -4.77 11.47 17.21
C HIS A 148 -4.30 12.00 15.86
N GLY A 149 -2.99 12.01 15.64
CA GLY A 149 -2.39 12.22 14.32
C GLY A 149 -2.27 10.92 13.53
N PRO A 150 -1.90 11.01 12.25
CA PRO A 150 -1.58 9.83 11.46
C PRO A 150 -0.35 9.11 12.02
N VAL A 151 -0.34 7.79 11.87
CA VAL A 151 0.74 6.92 12.32
C VAL A 151 1.26 6.14 11.12
N VAL A 152 2.58 6.08 10.97
CA VAL A 152 3.24 5.24 9.97
C VAL A 152 3.63 3.93 10.62
N TYR A 153 3.12 2.84 10.07
CA TYR A 153 3.39 1.48 10.50
C TYR A 153 4.25 0.77 9.45
N ARG A 154 5.14 -0.11 9.91
CA ARG A 154 5.85 -1.06 9.05
C ARG A 154 5.40 -2.47 9.37
N PHE A 155 5.15 -3.23 8.31
CA PHE A 155 4.74 -4.62 8.34
C PHE A 155 5.78 -5.46 7.60
N THR A 156 6.17 -6.57 8.20
CA THR A 156 7.02 -7.58 7.57
C THR A 156 6.39 -8.96 7.70
N ALA A 157 6.61 -9.83 6.72
CA ALA A 157 6.13 -11.21 6.78
C ALA A 157 6.71 -11.94 7.99
N LYS A 158 5.87 -12.61 8.78
CA LYS A 158 6.36 -13.46 9.87
C LYS A 158 7.15 -14.63 9.29
N LYS A 159 8.34 -14.87 9.83
CA LYS A 159 9.08 -16.12 9.55
C LYS A 159 8.19 -17.29 9.99
N GLN A 160 7.95 -18.25 9.09
CA GLN A 160 7.31 -19.50 9.51
C GLN A 160 8.22 -20.11 10.59
N ARG A 161 7.69 -20.25 11.80
CA ARG A 161 8.33 -21.11 12.79
C ARG A 161 8.16 -22.53 12.26
N ASP A 162 9.24 -23.15 11.82
CA ASP A 162 9.25 -24.59 11.58
C ASP A 162 8.68 -25.24 12.83
N LYS A 163 7.51 -25.85 12.69
CA LYS A 163 6.98 -26.74 13.72
C LYS A 163 7.91 -27.96 13.69
N LYS A 164 8.87 -27.98 14.60
CA LYS A 164 9.53 -29.23 15.02
C LYS A 164 8.49 -30.18 15.61
#